data_AF-A0A496ABE4-F1
#
_entry.id   AF-A0A496ABE4-F1
#
_cell.length_a   1.000
_cell.length_b   1.000
_cell.length_c   1.000
_cell.angle_alpha   90.00
_cell.angle_beta   90.00
_cell.angle_gamma   90.00
#
_symmetry.space_group_name_H-M   'P 1'
#
loop_
_entity.id
_entity.type
_entity.pdbx_description
1 polymer ?
#
loop_
_entity_poly.entity_id
_entity_poly.type
_entity_poly.pdbx_seq_one_letter_code
_entity_poly.pdbx_strand_id
1 'polypeptide(L)' 'MYTTKKIKVSPTSELDILASESGRVYSKVVSLIRKVKRKKGFWLSQGAVQKYMRLRGYNLHSQTIQAIIES' A
#
# COMPACT_ATOMS: atom_id res chain seq x y z
N MET A 1 -23.80 11.80 3.32
CA MET A 1 -22.72 12.75 3.00
C MET A 1 -21.98 13.04 4.30
N TYR A 2 -20.73 12.62 4.43
CA TYR A 2 -19.94 12.80 5.66
C TYR A 2 -19.11 14.08 5.57
N THR A 3 -19.20 14.94 6.58
CA THR A 3 -18.39 16.15 6.72
C THR A 3 -17.04 15.80 7.36
N THR A 4 -15.97 15.87 6.59
CA THR A 4 -14.61 15.62 7.10
C THR A 4 -13.98 16.92 7.59
N LYS A 5 -13.50 16.93 8.84
CA LYS A 5 -12.69 18.03 9.40
C LYS A 5 -11.24 17.58 9.47
N LYS A 6 -10.31 18.37 8.91
CA LYS A 6 -8.87 18.14 9.08
C LYS A 6 -8.44 18.67 10.45
N ILE A 7 -8.18 17.76 11.37
CA ILE A 7 -7.67 18.08 12.71
C ILE A 7 -6.18 17.79 12.71
N LYS A 8 -5.34 18.75 13.15
CA LYS A 8 -3.93 18.47 13.43
C LYS A 8 -3.85 17.70 14.74
N VAL A 9 -3.66 16.39 14.64
CA VAL A 9 -3.46 15.52 15.80
C VAL A 9 -1.97 15.50 16.12
N SER A 10 -1.61 15.48 17.41
CA SER A 10 -0.24 15.19 17.83
C SER A 10 0.20 13.80 17.34
N PRO A 11 1.50 13.55 17.11
CA PRO A 11 1.99 12.22 16.79
C PRO A 11 1.55 11.21 17.85
N THR A 12 1.03 10.07 17.41
CA THR A 12 0.71 8.93 18.27
C THR A 12 1.42 7.70 17.72
N SER A 13 1.89 6.83 18.63
CA SER A 13 2.64 5.62 18.26
C SER A 13 1.86 4.72 17.31
N GLU A 14 0.54 4.62 17.46
CA GLU A 14 -0.35 3.84 16.60
C GLU A 14 -0.36 4.37 15.16
N LEU A 15 -0.46 5.69 14.98
CA LEU A 15 -0.45 6.32 13.65
C LEU A 15 0.93 6.19 13.00
N ASP A 16 2.00 6.28 13.78
CA ASP A 16 3.36 6.10 13.28
C ASP A 16 3.61 4.66 12.80
N ILE A 17 3.12 3.67 13.55
CA ILE A 17 3.16 2.25 13.13
C ILE A 17 2.36 2.06 11.84
N LEU A 18 1.13 2.59 11.77
CA LEU A 18 0.29 2.48 10.58
C LEU A 18 0.94 3.14 9.36
N ALA A 19 1.53 4.33 9.53
CA ALA A 19 2.22 5.04 8.47
C ALA A 19 3.47 4.28 7.99
N SER A 20 4.26 3.74 8.91
CA SER A 20 5.44 2.93 8.61
C SER A 20 5.08 1.65 7.84
N GLU A 21 4.06 0.92 8.29
CA GLU A 21 3.60 -0.28 7.61
C GLU A 21 3.02 0.03 6.22
N SER A 22 2.26 1.12 6.10
CA SER A 22 1.69 1.57 4.83
C SER A 22 2.80 1.96 3.84
N GLY A 23 3.82 2.69 4.29
CA GLY A 23 5.00 3.02 3.50
C GLY A 23 5.79 1.80 3.05
N ARG A 24 5.88 0.76 3.90
CA ARG A 24 6.50 -0.52 3.56
C ARG A 24 5.74 -1.25 2.45
N VAL A 25 4.41 -1.28 2.51
CA VAL A 25 3.56 -1.88 1.46
C VAL A 25 3.74 -1.11 0.14
N TYR A 26 3.64 0.22 0.17
CA TYR A 26 3.85 1.06 -1.01
C TYR A 26 5.21 0.80 -1.67
N SER A 27 6.28 0.84 -0.88
CA SER A 27 7.64 0.60 -1.36
C SER A 27 7.78 -0.78 -2.01
N LYS A 28 7.09 -1.79 -1.46
CA LYS A 28 7.10 -3.15 -2.01
C LYS A 28 6.34 -3.25 -3.32
N VAL A 29 5.20 -2.57 -3.45
CA VAL A 29 4.40 -2.50 -4.67
C VAL A 29 5.23 -1.89 -5.80
N VAL A 30 5.79 -0.70 -5.57
CA VAL A 30 6.63 -0.01 -6.57
C VAL A 30 7.85 -0.85 -6.95
N SER A 31 8.52 -1.44 -5.96
CA SER A 31 9.69 -2.31 -6.20
C SER A 31 9.33 -3.53 -7.04
N LEU A 32 8.18 -4.17 -6.79
CA LEU A 32 7.70 -5.32 -7.54
C LEU A 32 7.46 -4.94 -9.00
N ILE A 33 6.69 -3.87 -9.22
CA ILE A 33 6.31 -3.40 -10.55
C ILE A 33 7.57 -3.05 -11.36
N ARG A 34 8.48 -2.24 -10.78
CA ARG A 34 9.75 -1.86 -11.43
C ARG A 34 10.63 -3.06 -11.73
N LYS A 35 10.74 -4.01 -10.79
CA LYS A 35 11.53 -5.23 -10.99
C LYS A 35 10.97 -6.08 -12.14
N VAL A 36 9.64 -6.20 -12.23
CA VAL A 36 9.00 -6.96 -13.31
C VAL A 36 9.19 -6.27 -14.65
N LYS A 37 8.99 -4.95 -14.73
CA LYS A 37 9.26 -4.19 -15.96
C LYS A 37 10.70 -4.36 -16.42
N ARG A 38 11.66 -4.23 -15.51
CA ARG A 38 13.10 -4.39 -15.82
C ARG A 38 13.46 -5.82 -16.25
N LYS A 39 12.93 -6.85 -15.58
CA LYS A 39 13.34 -8.24 -15.83
C LYS A 39 12.55 -8.93 -16.94
N LYS A 40 11.28 -8.56 -17.13
CA LYS A 40 10.36 -9.26 -18.04
C LYS A 40 9.82 -8.38 -19.17
N GLY A 41 10.11 -7.07 -19.16
CA GLY A 41 9.73 -6.15 -20.23
C GLY A 41 8.29 -5.62 -20.16
N PHE A 42 7.43 -6.15 -19.29
CA PHE A 42 6.03 -5.73 -19.18
C PHE A 42 5.66 -5.18 -17.80
N TRP A 43 4.56 -4.44 -17.72
CA TRP A 43 3.98 -3.92 -16.48
C TRP A 43 2.97 -4.91 -15.90
N LEU A 44 2.97 -5.10 -14.58
CA LEU A 44 1.96 -5.93 -13.93
C LEU A 44 0.60 -5.22 -13.97
N SER A 45 -0.46 -6.00 -14.20
CA SER A 45 -1.82 -5.51 -14.00
C SER A 45 -2.11 -5.31 -12.51
N GLN A 46 -3.02 -4.41 -12.19
CA GLN A 46 -3.46 -4.13 -10.82
C GLN A 46 -3.92 -5.41 -10.10
N GLY A 47 -4.71 -6.26 -10.76
CA GLY A 47 -5.16 -7.54 -10.19
C GLY A 47 -4.01 -8.50 -9.86
N ALA A 48 -2.95 -8.53 -10.68
CA ALA A 48 -1.77 -9.34 -10.39
C ALA A 48 -1.00 -8.83 -9.17
N VAL A 49 -0.89 -7.50 -9.01
CA VAL A 49 -0.28 -6.87 -7.83
C VAL A 49 -1.12 -7.15 -6.58
N GLN A 50 -2.44 -6.99 -6.65
CA GLN A 50 -3.36 -7.30 -5.53
C GLN A 50 -3.25 -8.77 -5.10
N LYS A 51 -3.25 -9.72 -6.04
CA LYS A 51 -3.07 -11.14 -5.73
C LYS A 51 -1.71 -11.40 -5.05
N TYR A 52 -0.64 -10.78 -5.55
CA TYR A 52 0.69 -10.92 -4.96
C TYR A 52 0.77 -10.35 -3.54
N MET A 53 0.16 -9.17 -3.29
CA MET A 53 0.21 -8.51 -1.99
C MET A 53 -0.68 -9.20 -0.95
N ARG A 54 -1.83 -9.77 -1.34
CA ARG A 54 -2.67 -10.57 -0.44
C ARG A 54 -1.93 -11.77 0.16
N LEU A 55 -1.07 -12.42 -0.62
CA LEU A 55 -0.29 -13.60 -0.17
C LEU A 55 0.84 -13.27 0.82
N ARG A 56 1.16 -11.98 1.06
CA ARG A 56 2.28 -11.55 1.89
C ARG A 56 1.97 -11.39 3.37
N GLY A 57 0.69 -11.36 3.76
CA GLY A 57 0.26 -11.28 5.17
C GLY A 57 0.71 -10.01 5.89
N TYR A 58 0.37 -8.83 5.35
CA TYR A 58 0.64 -7.56 6.03
C TYR A 58 -0.34 -7.32 7.18
N ASN A 59 0.13 -6.65 8.24
CA ASN A 59 -0.68 -6.26 9.40
C ASN A 59 -1.53 -4.98 9.13
N LEU A 60 -2.08 -4.89 7.92
CA LEU A 60 -2.91 -3.78 7.48
C LEU A 60 -4.26 -4.32 7.02
N HIS A 61 -5.30 -3.51 7.22
CA HIS A 61 -6.62 -3.86 6.71
C HIS A 61 -6.59 -4.03 5.19
N SER A 62 -7.37 -4.98 4.68
CA SER A 62 -7.41 -5.33 3.25
C SER A 62 -7.73 -4.14 2.35
N GLN A 63 -8.62 -3.25 2.81
CA GLN A 63 -8.97 -2.00 2.11
C GLN A 63 -7.81 -1.01 2.04
N THR A 64 -6.98 -0.91 3.08
CA THR A 64 -5.79 -0.05 3.08
C THR A 64 -4.78 -0.53 2.05
N ILE A 65 -4.54 -1.84 2.01
CA ILE A 65 -3.64 -2.45 1.02
C ILE A 65 -4.17 -2.21 -0.40
N GLN A 66 -5.48 -2.35 -0.60
CA GLN A 66 -6.12 -2.10 -1.89
C GLN A 66 -5.95 -0.63 -2.32
N ALA A 67 -6.22 0.32 -1.43
CA ALA A 67 -6.06 1.74 -1.69
C ALA A 67 -4.61 2.11 -2.06
N ILE A 68 -3.61 1.51 -1.40
CA ILE A 68 -2.18 1.73 -1.70
C ILE A 68 -1.79 1.19 -3.09
N ILE A 69 -2.45 0.12 -3.55
CA ILE A 69 -2.19 -0.44 -4.88
C ILE A 69 -2.87 0.40 -5.98
N GLU A 70 -3.95 1.09 -5.63
CA GLU A 70 -4.78 1.90 -6.54
C GLU A 70 -4.40 3.38 -6.58
N SER A 71 -3.54 3.85 -5.67
CA SER A 71 -3.03 5.22 -5.59
C SER A 71 -1.94 5.51 -6.62
#